data_AF-A0A7X2ZF17-F1
#
_entry.id   AF-A0A7X2ZF17-F1
#
_cell.length_a   1.000
_cell.length_b   1.000
_cell.length_c   1.000
_cell.angle_alpha   90.00
_cell.angle_beta   90.00
_cell.angle_gamma   90.00
#
_symmetry.space_group_name_H-M   'P 1'
#
loop_
_entity.id
_entity.type
_entity.pdbx_description
1 polymer ?
#
loop_
_entity_poly.entity_id
_entity_poly.type
_entity_poly.pdbx_seq_one_letter_code
_entity_poly.pdbx_strand_id
1 'polypeptide(L)'
;MALKISTDQELSSSSDTDSTLTPAPNSAPPAPKEKIPDGSVTVQLPLFDLYVNGQQIVNDATEYPVILYNDITYFPMTWNYTQALALETKWDAEVGFVVRKTDNEAGALDLDWGTPSSKLYAKLPAFNVYVNDAWIDNAKEPYPILVLNDITYFPMTWKFAVEELGLTMKFENDAFYISK
;
A
#
# COMPACT_ATOMS: atom_id res chain seq x y z
N MET A 1 -80.80 -24.01 -1.55
CA MET A 1 -79.84 -25.14 -1.53
C MET A 1 -78.88 -24.90 -2.69
N ALA A 2 -77.58 -24.69 -2.37
CA ALA A 2 -76.36 -24.58 -3.21
C ALA A 2 -76.44 -23.82 -4.57
N LEU A 3 -75.91 -22.60 -4.80
CA LEU A 3 -74.52 -22.09 -4.80
C LEU A 3 -73.51 -22.87 -5.68
N LYS A 4 -73.07 -22.25 -6.79
CA LYS A 4 -71.68 -21.82 -7.15
C LYS A 4 -71.58 -21.53 -8.67
N ILE A 5 -71.33 -20.29 -9.11
CA ILE A 5 -70.05 -19.53 -9.27
C ILE A 5 -69.26 -19.89 -10.55
N SER A 6 -69.05 -18.86 -11.39
CA SER A 6 -68.24 -18.75 -12.61
C SER A 6 -66.78 -19.20 -12.48
N THR A 7 -66.17 -19.56 -13.62
CA THR A 7 -65.06 -18.80 -14.27
C THR A 7 -64.67 -19.51 -15.57
N ASP A 8 -64.77 -18.80 -16.69
CA ASP A 8 -64.16 -19.13 -17.98
C ASP A 8 -62.64 -18.93 -17.91
N GLN A 9 -61.86 -19.85 -18.52
CA GLN A 9 -60.86 -19.47 -19.55
C GLN A 9 -60.29 -20.72 -20.26
N GLU A 10 -60.13 -20.57 -21.57
CA GLU A 10 -59.71 -21.57 -22.57
C GLU A 10 -58.41 -22.33 -22.30
N LEU A 11 -58.35 -23.56 -22.82
CA LEU A 11 -57.12 -24.31 -23.06
C LEU A 11 -57.17 -25.01 -24.42
N SER A 12 -56.04 -24.92 -25.13
CA SER A 12 -55.53 -25.82 -26.19
C SER A 12 -55.81 -25.43 -27.65
N SER A 13 -54.74 -25.07 -28.37
CA SER A 13 -54.10 -26.00 -29.32
C SER A 13 -52.76 -25.46 -29.84
N SER A 14 -51.75 -26.34 -29.82
CA SER A 14 -50.75 -26.65 -30.89
C SER A 14 -50.02 -25.48 -31.58
N SER A 15 -48.76 -25.52 -31.95
CA SER A 15 -47.66 -26.48 -32.04
C SER A 15 -46.53 -25.67 -32.68
N ASP A 16 -45.26 -25.91 -32.35
CA ASP A 16 -44.21 -26.06 -33.37
C ASP A 16 -42.83 -26.31 -32.78
N THR A 17 -42.10 -27.04 -33.59
CA THR A 17 -40.85 -27.77 -33.41
C THR A 17 -39.58 -26.90 -33.37
N ASP A 18 -38.59 -27.51 -32.74
CA ASP A 18 -37.16 -27.52 -33.08
C ASP A 18 -36.28 -26.35 -32.65
N SER A 19 -35.34 -26.67 -31.75
CA SER A 19 -33.93 -26.26 -31.84
C SER A 19 -33.15 -26.99 -30.75
N THR A 20 -32.46 -28.05 -31.15
CA THR A 20 -31.31 -28.57 -30.42
C THR A 20 -30.24 -27.49 -30.30
N LEU A 21 -30.02 -26.97 -29.08
CA LEU A 21 -28.81 -26.22 -28.75
C LEU A 21 -27.96 -27.04 -27.77
N THR A 22 -26.76 -27.35 -28.24
CA THR A 22 -25.60 -27.82 -27.50
C THR A 22 -25.37 -27.03 -26.20
N PRO A 23 -24.93 -27.65 -25.10
CA PRO A 23 -24.46 -26.90 -23.94
C PRO A 23 -23.11 -26.26 -24.24
N ALA A 24 -23.00 -24.95 -24.01
CA ALA A 24 -21.76 -24.19 -24.08
C ALA A 24 -20.70 -24.77 -23.11
N PRO A 25 -19.39 -24.66 -23.43
CA PRO A 25 -18.33 -25.24 -22.62
C PRO A 25 -18.21 -24.50 -21.27
N ASN A 26 -17.99 -25.30 -20.22
CA ASN A 26 -17.68 -24.90 -18.84
C ASN A 26 -17.19 -23.45 -18.67
N SER A 27 -18.01 -22.62 -18.03
CA SER A 27 -17.52 -21.47 -17.26
C SER A 27 -16.66 -22.01 -16.12
N ALA A 28 -15.35 -21.73 -16.17
CA ALA A 28 -14.45 -22.00 -15.06
C ALA A 28 -15.00 -21.32 -13.78
N PRO A 29 -14.93 -21.97 -12.60
CA PRO A 29 -15.31 -21.33 -11.35
C PRO A 29 -14.57 -20.00 -11.20
N PRO A 30 -15.23 -18.93 -10.73
CA PRO A 30 -14.54 -17.65 -10.48
C PRO A 30 -13.35 -17.90 -9.57
N ALA A 31 -12.19 -17.38 -9.97
CA ALA A 31 -10.96 -17.50 -9.19
C ALA A 31 -11.21 -17.04 -7.74
N PRO A 32 -10.64 -17.73 -6.74
CA PRO A 32 -10.77 -17.30 -5.34
C PRO A 32 -10.38 -15.84 -5.20
N LYS A 33 -11.31 -15.00 -4.71
CA LYS A 33 -10.99 -13.61 -4.37
C LYS A 33 -10.03 -13.63 -3.20
N GLU A 34 -8.86 -13.02 -3.35
CA GLU A 34 -7.86 -12.93 -2.29
C GLU A 34 -8.47 -12.23 -1.06
N LYS A 35 -8.27 -12.82 0.12
CA LYS A 35 -8.74 -12.25 1.39
C LYS A 35 -7.67 -11.34 1.96
N ILE A 36 -7.91 -10.02 1.94
CA ILE A 36 -7.09 -9.03 2.63
C ILE A 36 -7.28 -9.23 4.15
N PRO A 37 -6.21 -9.26 4.96
CA PRO A 37 -6.33 -9.33 6.42
C PRO A 37 -7.10 -8.16 7.01
N ASP A 38 -7.87 -8.40 8.07
CA ASP A 38 -8.57 -7.33 8.77
C ASP A 38 -7.57 -6.30 9.35
N GLY A 39 -7.91 -5.02 9.23
CA GLY A 39 -7.05 -3.91 9.66
C GLY A 39 -5.85 -3.63 8.73
N SER A 40 -5.76 -4.31 7.58
CA SER A 40 -4.76 -4.01 6.55
C SER A 40 -5.29 -3.08 5.47
N VAL A 41 -4.39 -2.30 4.89
CA VAL A 41 -4.58 -1.55 3.65
C VAL A 41 -3.73 -2.17 2.55
N THR A 42 -4.19 -2.05 1.30
CA THR A 42 -3.39 -2.46 0.14
C THR A 42 -2.54 -1.29 -0.33
N VAL A 43 -1.26 -1.55 -0.57
CA VAL A 43 -0.31 -0.58 -1.13
C VAL A 43 0.23 -1.10 -2.46
N GLN A 44 0.85 -0.23 -3.25
CA GLN A 44 1.33 -0.56 -4.59
C GLN A 44 2.81 -0.19 -4.72
N LEU A 45 3.48 -0.73 -5.74
CA LEU A 45 4.77 -0.19 -6.15
C LEU A 45 4.53 1.07 -6.98
N PRO A 46 5.28 2.15 -6.77
CA PRO A 46 5.25 3.29 -7.67
C PRO A 46 5.66 2.87 -9.08
N LEU A 47 5.01 3.44 -10.09
CA LEU A 47 5.29 3.20 -11.51
C LEU A 47 6.19 4.28 -12.12
N PHE A 48 6.72 5.16 -11.28
CA PHE A 48 7.62 6.25 -11.63
C PHE A 48 9.03 5.97 -11.11
N ASP A 49 10.02 6.65 -11.68
CA ASP A 49 11.41 6.51 -11.23
C ASP A 49 11.61 7.08 -9.82
N LEU A 50 12.54 6.51 -9.09
CA LEU A 50 12.87 6.92 -7.73
C LEU A 50 14.36 7.23 -7.63
N TYR A 51 14.68 8.36 -7.02
CA TYR A 51 16.06 8.80 -6.80
C TYR A 51 16.29 9.23 -5.35
N VAL A 52 17.37 8.73 -4.76
CA VAL A 52 17.85 9.14 -3.42
C VAL A 52 19.25 9.71 -3.58
N ASN A 53 19.46 10.96 -3.19
CA ASN A 53 20.74 11.66 -3.35
C ASN A 53 21.30 11.58 -4.79
N GLY A 54 20.41 11.55 -5.79
CA GLY A 54 20.77 11.40 -7.20
C GLY A 54 21.04 9.98 -7.69
N GLN A 55 21.05 8.97 -6.81
CA GLN A 55 21.14 7.56 -7.20
C GLN A 55 19.75 7.00 -7.50
N GLN A 56 19.57 6.42 -8.69
CA GLN A 56 18.32 5.74 -9.06
C GLN A 56 18.15 4.45 -8.25
N ILE A 57 16.94 4.21 -7.75
CA ILE A 57 16.55 2.99 -7.05
C ILE A 57 15.97 1.99 -8.05
N VAL A 58 16.38 0.71 -7.93
CA VAL A 58 15.77 -0.41 -8.67
C VAL A 58 14.74 -1.07 -7.78
N ASN A 59 13.55 -0.47 -7.67
CA ASN A 59 12.60 -0.76 -6.60
C ASN A 59 12.08 -2.21 -6.59
N ASP A 60 11.90 -2.81 -7.77
CA ASP A 60 11.42 -4.19 -7.95
C ASP A 60 12.47 -5.26 -7.59
N ALA A 61 13.73 -4.86 -7.38
CA ALA A 61 14.83 -5.71 -6.95
C ALA A 61 15.24 -5.47 -5.49
N THR A 62 14.35 -4.92 -4.67
CA THR A 62 14.59 -4.68 -3.24
C THR A 62 13.66 -5.49 -2.34
N GLU A 63 14.18 -5.97 -1.21
CA GLU A 63 13.38 -6.67 -0.18
C GLU A 63 12.33 -5.75 0.44
N TYR A 64 12.71 -4.49 0.66
CA TYR A 64 11.86 -3.43 1.20
C TYR A 64 11.68 -2.32 0.16
N PRO A 65 10.74 -2.50 -0.80
CA PRO A 65 10.52 -1.49 -1.82
C PRO A 65 9.91 -0.24 -1.22
N VAL A 66 10.15 0.90 -1.86
CA VAL A 66 9.31 2.10 -1.73
C VAL A 66 7.90 1.75 -2.22
N ILE A 67 6.89 2.19 -1.48
CA ILE A 67 5.49 1.88 -1.76
C ILE A 67 4.68 3.15 -2.00
N LEU A 68 3.53 3.00 -2.66
CA LEU A 68 2.54 4.04 -2.89
C LEU A 68 1.25 3.69 -2.13
N TYR A 69 0.74 4.64 -1.37
CA TYR A 69 -0.57 4.54 -0.70
C TYR A 69 -1.27 5.90 -0.74
N ASN A 70 -2.51 5.92 -1.23
CA ASN A 70 -3.29 7.14 -1.47
C ASN A 70 -2.48 8.23 -2.20
N ASP A 71 -1.79 7.83 -3.28
CA ASP A 71 -0.96 8.70 -4.12
C ASP A 71 0.22 9.39 -3.42
N ILE A 72 0.58 8.95 -2.21
CA ILE A 72 1.78 9.38 -1.48
C ILE A 72 2.84 8.29 -1.53
N THR A 73 4.07 8.70 -1.79
CA THR A 73 5.27 7.84 -1.76
C THR A 73 5.69 7.60 -0.32
N TYR A 74 5.90 6.35 0.06
CA TYR A 74 6.37 5.96 1.40
C TYR A 74 7.73 5.28 1.31
N PHE A 75 8.68 5.79 2.08
CA PHE A 75 10.00 5.21 2.19
C PHE A 75 10.08 4.28 3.39
N PRO A 76 10.68 3.09 3.23
CA PRO A 76 10.96 2.22 4.37
C PRO A 76 12.08 2.83 5.22
N MET A 77 11.90 2.85 6.53
CA MET A 77 12.89 3.30 7.48
C MET A 77 13.90 2.19 7.80
N THR A 78 14.49 1.56 6.77
CA THR A 78 15.61 0.63 6.93
C THR A 78 16.87 1.38 7.33
N TRP A 79 17.86 0.65 7.84
CA TRP A 79 19.17 1.22 8.14
C TRP A 79 19.77 1.92 6.91
N ASN A 80 19.75 1.27 5.75
CA ASN A 80 20.38 1.81 4.54
C ASN A 80 19.73 3.09 4.03
N TYR A 81 18.38 3.15 3.98
CA TYR A 81 17.68 4.38 3.61
C TYR A 81 17.88 5.51 4.61
N THR A 82 17.83 5.20 5.91
CA THR A 82 17.97 6.23 6.95
C THR A 82 19.38 6.78 7.01
N GLN A 83 20.42 5.95 6.83
CA GLN A 83 21.80 6.44 6.68
C GLN A 83 21.97 7.31 5.44
N ALA A 84 21.45 6.89 4.29
CA ALA A 84 21.53 7.69 3.06
C ALA A 84 20.82 9.04 3.19
N LEU A 85 19.75 9.12 3.98
CA LEU A 85 19.01 10.36 4.21
C LEU A 85 19.50 11.15 5.44
N ALA A 86 20.63 10.75 6.05
CA ALA A 86 21.14 11.32 7.30
C ALA A 86 20.04 11.47 8.38
N LEU A 87 19.36 10.35 8.62
CA LEU A 87 18.36 10.21 9.67
C LEU A 87 18.87 9.24 10.72
N GLU A 88 18.60 9.56 11.99
CA GLU A 88 18.83 8.66 13.10
C GLU A 88 17.53 7.91 13.41
N THR A 89 17.62 6.61 13.62
CA THR A 89 16.50 5.81 14.12
C THR A 89 16.85 5.06 15.39
N LYS A 90 15.84 4.87 16.24
CA LYS A 90 15.94 4.06 17.44
C LYS A 90 14.67 3.22 17.60
N TRP A 91 14.85 1.94 17.87
CA TRP A 91 13.78 1.07 18.32
C TRP A 91 13.95 0.77 19.81
N ASP A 92 12.84 0.79 20.53
CA ASP A 92 12.75 0.40 21.92
C ASP A 92 11.41 -0.32 22.14
N ALA A 93 11.41 -1.44 22.87
CA ALA A 93 10.21 -2.26 23.03
C ALA A 93 9.13 -1.60 23.92
N GLU A 94 9.54 -0.72 24.84
CA GLU A 94 8.63 -0.02 25.75
C GLU A 94 8.19 1.33 25.19
N VAL A 95 9.13 2.05 24.55
CA VAL A 95 8.87 3.39 24.00
C VAL A 95 8.28 3.32 22.59
N GLY A 96 8.80 2.47 21.72
CA GLY A 96 8.42 2.37 20.30
C GLY A 96 9.51 2.85 19.34
N PHE A 97 9.09 3.29 18.16
CA PHE A 97 10.00 3.74 17.09
C PHE A 97 10.24 5.24 17.17
N VAL A 98 11.51 5.65 17.07
CA VAL A 98 11.91 7.06 17.01
C VAL A 98 12.71 7.29 15.75
N VAL A 99 12.41 8.38 15.04
CA VAL A 99 13.22 8.90 13.94
C VAL A 99 13.53 10.37 14.17
N ARG A 100 14.76 10.78 13.86
CA ARG A 100 15.23 12.17 14.01
C ARG A 100 16.00 12.60 12.78
N LYS A 101 15.91 13.89 12.46
CA LYS A 101 16.93 14.51 11.60
C LYS A 101 18.25 14.63 12.38
N THR A 102 19.36 14.55 11.66
CA THR A 102 20.68 14.86 12.19
C THR A 102 21.44 15.77 11.23
N ASP A 103 22.49 16.40 11.75
CA ASP A 103 23.46 17.20 10.99
C ASP A 103 24.65 16.36 10.48
N ASN A 104 24.62 15.04 10.73
CA ASN A 104 25.59 14.11 10.18
C ASN A 104 25.53 14.10 8.64
N GLU A 105 26.65 13.74 8.02
CA GLU A 105 26.70 13.55 6.58
C GLU A 105 25.86 12.34 6.15
N ALA A 106 25.25 12.45 4.97
CA ALA A 106 24.54 11.35 4.33
C ALA A 106 25.50 10.21 3.99
N GLY A 107 25.11 8.98 4.33
CA GLY A 107 25.80 7.78 3.88
C GLY A 107 25.58 7.50 2.39
N ALA A 108 26.39 6.59 1.84
CA ALA A 108 26.09 6.01 0.53
C ALA A 108 24.86 5.10 0.64
N LEU A 109 24.00 5.12 -0.39
CA LEU A 109 22.85 4.22 -0.46
C LEU A 109 23.29 2.86 -0.99
N ASP A 110 23.30 1.87 -0.10
CA ASP A 110 23.36 0.45 -0.47
C ASP A 110 21.95 -0.13 -0.38
N LEU A 111 21.38 -0.57 -1.50
CA LEU A 111 20.00 -1.06 -1.51
C LEU A 111 19.89 -2.39 -0.79
N ASP A 112 18.80 -2.59 -0.06
CA ASP A 112 18.42 -3.87 0.51
C ASP A 112 17.97 -4.81 -0.62
N TRP A 113 18.93 -5.37 -1.38
CA TRP A 113 18.67 -6.21 -2.55
C TRP A 113 17.86 -7.45 -2.18
N GLY A 114 16.85 -7.75 -2.99
CA GLY A 114 15.97 -8.87 -2.73
C GLY A 114 14.80 -8.92 -3.68
N THR A 115 13.70 -9.51 -3.22
CA THR A 115 12.45 -9.54 -3.97
C THR A 115 11.35 -8.97 -3.08
N PRO A 116 10.56 -8.00 -3.59
CA PRO A 116 9.40 -7.50 -2.88
C PRO A 116 8.48 -8.64 -2.46
N SER A 117 7.84 -8.50 -1.29
CA SER A 117 6.78 -9.41 -0.89
C SER A 117 5.68 -9.44 -1.96
N SER A 118 5.21 -10.64 -2.30
CA SER A 118 4.07 -10.82 -3.20
C SER A 118 2.77 -10.24 -2.64
N LYS A 119 2.72 -9.96 -1.34
CA LYS A 119 1.59 -9.36 -0.64
C LYS A 119 1.98 -8.03 -0.05
N LEU A 120 1.47 -6.96 -0.63
CA LEU A 120 1.68 -5.59 -0.20
C LEU A 120 0.53 -5.11 0.69
N TYR A 121 0.42 -5.74 1.86
CA TYR A 121 -0.61 -5.45 2.85
C TYR A 121 0.01 -4.77 4.07
N ALA A 122 -0.14 -3.45 4.13
CA ALA A 122 0.37 -2.65 5.22
C ALA A 122 -0.67 -2.52 6.34
N LYS A 123 -0.21 -2.19 7.55
CA LYS A 123 -1.04 -1.94 8.73
C LYS A 123 -0.62 -0.64 9.41
N LEU A 124 -1.47 -0.12 10.30
CA LEU A 124 -1.02 0.88 11.25
C LEU A 124 -0.04 0.24 12.25
N PRO A 125 1.01 0.97 12.69
CA PRO A 125 1.90 0.49 13.74
C PRO A 125 1.11 0.22 15.02
N ALA A 126 1.42 -0.90 15.69
CA ALA A 126 0.89 -1.25 17.01
C ALA A 126 1.75 -0.68 18.16
N PHE A 127 2.65 0.25 17.83
CA PHE A 127 3.61 0.88 18.73
C PHE A 127 3.58 2.40 18.54
N ASN A 128 4.10 3.13 19.52
CA ASN A 128 4.22 4.58 19.40
C ASN A 128 5.31 4.95 18.39
N VAL A 129 5.07 6.05 17.67
CA VAL A 129 6.06 6.63 16.78
C VAL A 129 6.38 8.05 17.23
N TYR A 130 7.66 8.38 17.28
CA TYR A 130 8.17 9.69 17.62
C TYR A 130 9.00 10.24 16.46
N VAL A 131 8.77 11.50 16.12
CA VAL A 131 9.53 12.26 15.13
C VAL A 131 10.17 13.43 15.84
N ASN A 132 11.51 13.54 15.81
CA ASN A 132 12.25 14.55 16.56
C ASN A 132 11.84 14.60 18.05
N ASP A 133 11.69 13.43 18.67
CA ASP A 133 11.25 13.24 20.07
C ASP A 133 9.80 13.66 20.39
N ALA A 134 9.04 14.14 19.39
CA ALA A 134 7.62 14.43 19.53
C ALA A 134 6.77 13.20 19.16
N TRP A 135 5.86 12.81 20.05
CA TRP A 135 4.90 11.73 19.79
C TRP A 135 3.94 12.12 18.66
N ILE A 136 3.69 11.17 17.74
CA ILE A 136 2.75 11.34 16.64
C ILE A 136 1.43 10.62 16.95
N ASP A 137 0.32 11.36 16.88
CA ASP A 137 -1.03 10.78 16.88
C ASP A 137 -1.35 10.24 15.48
N ASN A 138 -0.81 9.07 15.17
CA ASN A 138 -0.84 8.49 13.82
C ASN A 138 -2.26 8.30 13.26
N ALA A 139 -3.25 8.10 14.14
CA ALA A 139 -4.65 7.92 13.74
C ALA A 139 -5.30 9.21 13.20
N LYS A 140 -4.71 10.38 13.46
CA LYS A 140 -5.18 11.68 12.97
C LYS A 140 -4.41 12.19 11.75
N GLU A 141 -3.35 11.50 11.34
CA GLU A 141 -2.61 11.88 10.15
C GLU A 141 -3.41 11.53 8.90
N PRO A 142 -3.51 12.45 7.91
CA PRO A 142 -4.22 12.17 6.65
C PRO A 142 -3.55 11.04 5.86
N TYR A 143 -2.23 10.93 6.02
CA TYR A 143 -1.38 9.88 5.47
C TYR A 143 -0.66 9.25 6.67
N PRO A 144 -1.21 8.17 7.24
CA PRO A 144 -0.65 7.58 8.45
C PRO A 144 0.63 6.82 8.13
N ILE A 145 1.55 6.78 9.09
CA ILE A 145 2.70 5.87 9.08
C ILE A 145 2.20 4.43 9.02
N LEU A 146 2.85 3.62 8.19
CA LEU A 146 2.47 2.24 7.91
C LEU A 146 3.55 1.27 8.37
N VAL A 147 3.17 0.02 8.59
CA VAL A 147 4.07 -1.12 8.79
C VAL A 147 3.76 -2.18 7.75
N LEU A 148 4.79 -2.62 7.03
CA LEU A 148 4.72 -3.69 6.04
C LEU A 148 5.92 -4.61 6.26
N ASN A 149 5.66 -5.90 6.47
CA ASN A 149 6.68 -6.92 6.76
C ASN A 149 7.65 -6.48 7.88
N ASP A 150 7.08 -6.00 9.00
CA ASP A 150 7.82 -5.51 10.17
C ASP A 150 8.72 -4.28 9.96
N ILE A 151 8.68 -3.66 8.77
CA ILE A 151 9.35 -2.39 8.48
C ILE A 151 8.38 -1.23 8.59
N THR A 152 8.83 -0.14 9.22
CA THR A 152 8.07 1.11 9.32
C THR A 152 8.27 1.94 8.07
N TYR A 153 7.17 2.40 7.48
CA TYR A 153 7.12 3.17 6.24
C TYR A 153 6.60 4.58 6.54
N PHE A 154 7.43 5.58 6.23
CA PHE A 154 7.08 6.97 6.43
C PHE A 154 6.52 7.60 5.16
N PRO A 155 5.39 8.33 5.23
CA PRO A 155 4.87 9.08 4.11
C PRO A 155 5.78 10.28 3.83
N MET A 156 6.29 10.38 2.60
CA MET A 156 7.09 11.52 2.15
C MET A 156 6.17 12.70 1.79
N THR A 157 5.42 13.19 2.79
CA THR A 157 4.69 14.46 2.71
C THR A 157 5.60 15.62 3.05
N TRP A 158 5.20 16.83 2.69
CA TRP A 158 5.93 18.05 3.04
C TRP A 158 6.19 18.16 4.55
N LYS A 159 5.17 17.89 5.38
CA LYS A 159 5.27 17.89 6.84
C LYS A 159 6.38 16.96 7.32
N PHE A 160 6.33 15.67 6.98
CA PHE A 160 7.30 14.73 7.52
C PHE A 160 8.68 14.86 6.88
N ALA A 161 8.78 14.86 5.56
CA ALA A 161 10.09 14.82 4.94
C ALA A 161 10.78 16.19 4.95
N VAL A 162 10.08 17.29 4.65
CA VAL A 162 10.72 18.63 4.59
C VAL A 162 10.78 19.28 5.96
N GLU A 163 9.65 19.47 6.63
CA GLU A 163 9.60 20.27 7.86
C GLU A 163 10.23 19.53 9.05
N GLU A 164 9.85 18.26 9.25
CA GLU A 164 10.34 17.47 10.38
C GLU A 164 11.73 16.88 10.12
N LEU A 165 11.92 16.17 9.01
CA LEU A 165 13.16 15.42 8.75
C LEU A 165 14.24 16.22 8.01
N GLY A 166 13.91 17.42 7.53
CA GLY A 166 14.87 18.32 6.88
C GLY A 166 15.43 17.76 5.57
N LEU A 167 14.61 17.03 4.82
CA LEU A 167 14.92 16.51 3.50
C LEU A 167 14.39 17.45 2.42
N THR A 168 14.95 17.34 1.22
CA THR A 168 14.38 17.95 0.02
C THR A 168 13.65 16.89 -0.79
N MET A 169 12.47 17.23 -1.32
CA MET A 169 11.73 16.37 -2.23
C MET A 169 11.34 17.12 -3.50
N LYS A 170 11.25 16.38 -4.62
CA LYS A 170 10.78 16.90 -5.90
C LYS A 170 10.10 15.80 -6.68
N PHE A 171 8.99 16.11 -7.35
CA PHE A 171 8.38 15.22 -8.34
C PHE A 171 8.33 15.95 -9.68
N GLU A 172 9.00 15.41 -10.70
CA GLU A 172 8.99 15.94 -12.06
C GLU A 172 9.26 14.83 -13.06
N ASN A 173 8.73 14.96 -14.28
CA ASN A 173 9.03 14.05 -15.39
C ASN A 173 8.85 12.56 -15.04
N ASP A 174 7.80 12.24 -14.28
CA ASP A 174 7.53 10.86 -13.80
C ASP A 174 8.68 10.26 -12.97
N ALA A 175 9.33 11.11 -12.17
CA ALA A 175 10.38 10.74 -11.25
C ALA A 175 10.22 11.47 -9.91
N PHE A 176 10.35 10.72 -8.82
CA PHE A 176 10.40 11.22 -7.46
C PHE A 176 11.85 11.27 -6.99
N TYR A 177 12.26 12.45 -6.52
CA TYR A 177 13.59 12.71 -5.99
C TYR A 177 13.46 13.03 -4.51
N ILE A 178 14.33 12.44 -3.70
CA ILE A 178 14.53 12.80 -2.31
C ILE A 178 16.03 12.91 -2.02
N SER A 179 16.41 13.88 -1.21
CA SER A 179 17.80 14.06 -0.81
C SER A 179 17.94 14.68 0.56
N LYS A 180 19.08 14.41 1.20
CA LYS A 180 19.59 15.23 2.29
C LYS A 180 20.33 16.45 1.76
#